data_AF-A0A9D5UVE4-F1
#
_entry.id   AF-A0A9D5UVE4-F1
#
_cell.length_a   1.000
_cell.length_b   1.000
_cell.length_c   1.000
_cell.angle_alpha   90.00
_cell.angle_beta   90.00
_cell.angle_gamma   90.00
#
_symmetry.space_group_name_H-M   'P 1'
#
loop_
_entity.id
_entity.type
_entity.pdbx_description
1 polymer ?
#
loop_
_entity_poly.entity_id
_entity_poly.type
_entity_poly.pdbx_seq_one_letter_code
_entity_poly.pdbx_strand_id
1 'polypeptide(L)'
;MKDTKVPVCLYKIQSREEEYGTMQTILERMEQVGAPPPEFWENDLEMGLGQIIPLLKDPSTMEEWTNRLTGRQINVLCESLGIACDETLRNKRSALKAHDGSLIPYRLVEHFAKFKSKTATIEFASEVLSRELFEKCRIKDEEFDTTALLFAIYSLDPDDLRLVYMLHKIQRSGFARMAMKNSIRVPQGSFHEFLQPDRVKAILKGFDQSCRDQRISEFREVILVDGRSIVFIRRPERPELIIRTEGVVHGYRPEWIILDFSADAKRLNISSDSASVPLEIANRLASAWFGTECEYENESLTTFARQLDRFLDLIKEDQADRLLFVEIIHNNSPLQGGGKMMLSNEGSIGESVRHFEQVFGSITSAIGDIRSIKVLYHEKRVSLIFESMDGVADGFVVRYSDSRLNVRERRSFEELMRKNHGIPVLSTEKRHKDSARVH
;
A
#
# COMPACT_ATOMS: atom_id res chain seq x y z
N MET A 1 7.32 -53.12 -47.24
CA MET A 1 6.83 -51.82 -47.74
C MET A 1 5.32 -51.73 -47.53
N LYS A 2 4.89 -51.14 -46.42
CA LYS A 2 3.55 -50.54 -46.28
C LYS A 2 3.72 -49.33 -45.36
N ASP A 3 3.39 -48.17 -45.91
CA ASP A 3 3.38 -46.87 -45.27
C ASP A 3 2.38 -46.83 -44.12
N THR A 4 2.82 -46.29 -42.97
CA THR A 4 1.91 -45.82 -41.93
C THR A 4 2.25 -44.36 -41.66
N LYS A 5 1.48 -43.46 -42.27
CA LYS A 5 1.47 -42.02 -41.95
C LYS A 5 0.94 -41.84 -40.52
N VAL A 6 1.77 -41.27 -39.65
CA VAL A 6 1.34 -40.75 -38.34
C VAL A 6 0.68 -39.39 -38.58
N PRO A 7 -0.55 -39.14 -38.10
CA PRO A 7 -1.20 -37.85 -38.27
C PRO A 7 -0.54 -36.81 -37.37
N VAL A 8 -0.02 -35.75 -37.98
CA VAL A 8 0.48 -34.56 -37.29
C VAL A 8 -0.68 -33.88 -36.58
N CYS A 9 -0.43 -33.52 -35.33
CA CYS A 9 -1.36 -32.91 -34.38
C CYS A 9 -1.85 -31.53 -34.88
N LEU A 10 -2.93 -31.50 -35.66
CA LEU A 10 -3.61 -30.28 -36.11
C LEU A 10 -4.50 -29.63 -35.02
N TYR A 11 -4.79 -30.34 -33.93
CA TYR A 11 -5.64 -29.86 -32.84
C TYR A 11 -5.01 -28.77 -31.94
N LYS A 12 -3.70 -28.57 -31.98
CA LYS A 12 -2.99 -27.55 -31.16
C LYS A 12 -2.82 -26.19 -31.83
N ILE A 13 -3.07 -26.10 -33.14
CA ILE A 13 -2.93 -24.84 -33.90
C ILE A 13 -4.27 -24.12 -33.96
N GLN A 14 -5.38 -24.84 -34.15
CA GLN A 14 -6.74 -24.25 -34.12
C GLN A 14 -7.12 -23.63 -32.78
N SER A 15 -6.77 -24.26 -31.64
CA SER A 15 -7.05 -23.69 -30.31
C SER A 15 -6.26 -22.41 -30.02
N ARG A 16 -5.12 -22.21 -30.69
CA ARG A 16 -4.28 -21.01 -30.57
C ARG A 16 -4.78 -19.86 -31.43
N GLU A 17 -5.19 -20.14 -32.66
CA GLU A 17 -5.79 -19.12 -33.53
C GLU A 17 -7.13 -18.60 -32.96
N GLU A 18 -7.91 -19.48 -32.31
CA GLU A 18 -9.13 -19.08 -31.60
C GLU A 18 -8.85 -18.25 -30.34
N GLU A 19 -7.86 -18.60 -29.51
CA GLU A 19 -7.51 -17.79 -28.32
C GLU A 19 -6.97 -16.40 -28.67
N TYR A 20 -6.11 -16.30 -29.68
CA TYR A 20 -5.56 -15.02 -30.17
C TYR A 20 -6.64 -14.18 -30.88
N GLY A 21 -7.46 -14.79 -31.75
CA GLY A 21 -8.57 -14.09 -32.42
C GLY A 21 -9.63 -13.55 -31.44
N THR A 22 -9.85 -14.24 -30.32
CA THR A 22 -10.86 -13.86 -29.32
C THR A 22 -10.38 -12.77 -28.35
N MET A 23 -9.08 -12.78 -28.01
CA MET A 23 -8.48 -11.67 -27.25
C MET A 23 -8.56 -10.38 -28.07
N GLN A 24 -8.32 -10.46 -29.39
CA GLN A 24 -8.52 -9.36 -30.32
C GLN A 24 -9.94 -8.78 -30.23
N THR A 25 -10.99 -9.62 -30.22
CA THR A 25 -12.39 -9.16 -30.20
C THR A 25 -12.79 -8.41 -28.93
N ILE A 26 -12.32 -8.80 -27.75
CA ILE A 26 -12.62 -8.08 -26.50
C ILE A 26 -11.87 -6.74 -26.46
N LEU A 27 -10.61 -6.72 -26.91
CA LEU A 27 -9.83 -5.49 -26.97
C LEU A 27 -10.41 -4.50 -28.00
N GLU A 28 -10.86 -4.99 -29.16
CA GLU A 28 -11.58 -4.19 -30.16
C GLU A 28 -12.87 -3.59 -29.57
N ARG A 29 -13.63 -4.35 -28.78
CA ARG A 29 -14.83 -3.82 -28.10
C ARG A 29 -14.47 -2.76 -27.07
N MET A 30 -13.40 -2.95 -26.30
CA MET A 30 -12.91 -1.94 -25.35
C MET A 30 -12.51 -0.65 -26.08
N GLU A 31 -11.83 -0.76 -27.21
CA GLU A 31 -11.47 0.38 -28.06
C GLU A 31 -12.71 1.10 -28.62
N GLN A 32 -13.70 0.35 -29.11
CA GLN A 32 -14.96 0.89 -29.65
C GLN A 32 -15.76 1.72 -28.63
N VAL A 33 -15.66 1.38 -27.34
CA VAL A 33 -16.36 2.10 -26.26
C VAL A 33 -15.49 3.16 -25.60
N GLY A 34 -14.32 3.46 -26.17
CA GLY A 34 -13.39 4.47 -25.66
C GLY A 34 -12.74 4.10 -24.33
N ALA A 35 -12.64 2.80 -24.01
CA ALA A 35 -11.96 2.37 -22.80
C ALA A 35 -10.43 2.51 -22.92
N PRO A 36 -9.71 2.67 -21.80
CA PRO A 36 -8.25 2.71 -21.80
C PRO A 36 -7.64 1.46 -22.46
N PRO A 37 -6.47 1.61 -23.10
CA PRO A 37 -5.81 0.52 -23.81
C PRO A 37 -5.35 -0.59 -22.84
N PRO A 38 -5.06 -1.81 -23.34
CA PRO A 38 -4.68 -2.94 -22.49
C PRO A 38 -3.53 -2.63 -21.52
N GLU A 39 -2.55 -1.84 -21.96
CA GLU A 39 -1.37 -1.45 -21.19
C GLU A 39 -1.74 -0.68 -19.93
N PHE A 40 -2.80 0.12 -19.95
CA PHE A 40 -3.30 0.82 -18.77
C PHE A 40 -3.72 -0.18 -17.69
N TRP A 41 -4.50 -1.19 -18.06
CA TRP A 41 -4.98 -2.20 -17.11
C TRP A 41 -3.85 -3.12 -16.66
N GLU A 42 -2.99 -3.59 -17.57
CA GLU A 42 -1.91 -4.55 -17.25
C GLU A 42 -0.73 -3.91 -16.54
N ASN A 43 -0.29 -2.72 -16.96
CA ASN A 43 0.90 -2.09 -16.42
C ASN A 43 0.55 -1.11 -15.31
N ASP A 44 -0.40 -0.20 -15.56
CA ASP A 44 -0.67 0.91 -14.63
C ASP A 44 -1.52 0.47 -13.44
N LEU A 45 -2.48 -0.43 -13.66
CA LEU A 45 -3.32 -1.00 -12.59
C LEU A 45 -2.87 -2.39 -12.12
N GLU A 46 -1.83 -2.97 -12.76
CA GLU A 46 -1.28 -4.30 -12.49
C GLU A 46 -2.34 -5.41 -12.49
N MET A 47 -3.29 -5.34 -13.41
CA MET A 47 -4.31 -6.36 -13.60
C MET A 47 -3.82 -7.45 -14.54
N GLY A 48 -3.93 -8.71 -14.11
CA GLY A 48 -3.62 -9.87 -14.96
C GLY A 48 -4.71 -10.10 -16.01
N LEU A 49 -4.77 -9.28 -17.07
CA LEU A 49 -5.81 -9.39 -18.10
C LEU A 49 -5.87 -10.78 -18.73
N GLY A 50 -4.72 -11.45 -18.91
CA GLY A 50 -4.67 -12.83 -19.42
C GLY A 50 -5.50 -13.85 -18.60
N GLN A 51 -5.73 -13.60 -17.31
CA GLN A 51 -6.60 -14.42 -16.46
C GLN A 51 -8.04 -13.90 -16.41
N ILE A 52 -8.24 -12.59 -16.60
CA ILE A 52 -9.54 -11.94 -16.47
C ILE A 52 -10.33 -12.03 -17.78
N ILE A 53 -9.72 -11.71 -18.92
CA ILE A 53 -10.36 -11.71 -20.24
C ILE A 53 -11.06 -13.03 -20.55
N PRO A 54 -10.48 -14.23 -20.30
CA PRO A 54 -11.19 -15.49 -20.50
C PRO A 54 -12.51 -15.60 -19.73
N LEU A 55 -12.60 -15.02 -18.53
CA LEU A 55 -13.81 -14.98 -17.72
C LEU A 55 -14.86 -14.01 -18.27
N LEU A 56 -14.43 -13.03 -19.07
CA LEU A 56 -15.30 -12.06 -19.74
C LEU A 56 -15.90 -12.60 -21.05
N LYS A 57 -15.43 -13.75 -21.56
CA LYS A 57 -15.80 -14.31 -22.87
C LYS A 57 -17.23 -14.85 -22.93
N ASP A 58 -17.76 -15.36 -21.83
CA ASP A 58 -19.06 -16.03 -21.82
C ASP A 58 -20.20 -15.00 -21.66
N PRO A 59 -21.08 -14.79 -22.67
CA PRO A 59 -22.17 -13.82 -22.58
C PRO A 59 -23.12 -14.10 -21.40
N SER A 60 -23.26 -15.37 -21.00
CA SER A 60 -24.08 -15.73 -19.84
C SER A 60 -23.49 -15.16 -18.54
N THR A 61 -22.17 -14.95 -18.49
CA THR A 61 -21.50 -14.33 -17.34
C THR A 61 -21.76 -12.83 -17.25
N MET A 62 -21.96 -12.12 -18.38
CA MET A 62 -22.32 -10.70 -18.35
C MET A 62 -23.75 -10.48 -17.88
N GLU A 63 -24.68 -11.33 -18.33
CA GLU A 63 -26.05 -11.29 -17.85
C GLU A 63 -26.12 -11.63 -16.35
N GLU A 64 -25.43 -12.69 -15.93
CA GLU A 64 -25.34 -13.09 -14.54
C GLU A 64 -24.71 -11.99 -13.66
N TRP A 65 -23.63 -11.37 -14.13
CA TRP A 65 -22.99 -10.25 -13.46
C TRP A 65 -23.96 -9.08 -13.29
N THR A 66 -24.65 -8.68 -14.36
CA THR A 66 -25.65 -7.59 -14.33
C THR A 66 -26.80 -7.87 -13.36
N ASN A 67 -27.18 -9.15 -13.19
CA ASN A 67 -28.20 -9.57 -12.22
C ASN A 67 -27.71 -9.46 -10.76
N ARG A 68 -26.40 -9.59 -10.51
CA ARG A 68 -25.79 -9.50 -9.16
C ARG A 68 -25.52 -8.07 -8.70
N LEU A 69 -25.52 -7.09 -9.61
CA LEU A 69 -25.25 -5.69 -9.28
C LEU A 69 -26.27 -5.14 -8.26
N THR A 70 -25.74 -4.38 -7.29
CA THR A 70 -26.54 -3.68 -6.29
C THR A 70 -27.33 -2.54 -6.93
N GLY A 71 -28.40 -2.08 -6.26
CA GLY A 71 -29.17 -0.92 -6.76
C GLY A 71 -28.31 0.35 -6.92
N ARG A 72 -27.29 0.53 -6.06
CA ARG A 72 -26.35 1.65 -6.13
C ARG A 72 -25.47 1.56 -7.38
N GLN A 73 -24.87 0.38 -7.61
CA GLN A 73 -24.06 0.12 -8.79
C GLN A 73 -24.87 0.32 -10.08
N ILE A 74 -26.11 -0.18 -10.13
CA ILE A 74 -27.01 0.01 -11.27
C ILE A 74 -27.29 1.49 -11.50
N ASN A 75 -27.59 2.26 -10.45
CA ASN A 75 -27.87 3.69 -10.58
C ASN A 75 -26.65 4.46 -11.13
N VAL A 76 -25.46 4.19 -10.59
CA VAL A 76 -24.21 4.82 -11.07
C VAL A 76 -23.93 4.47 -12.53
N LEU A 77 -24.10 3.20 -12.93
CA LEU A 77 -23.89 2.78 -14.31
C LEU A 77 -24.88 3.43 -15.28
N CYS A 78 -26.17 3.46 -14.92
CA CYS A 78 -27.18 4.11 -15.76
C CYS A 78 -26.88 5.60 -15.96
N GLU A 79 -26.48 6.30 -14.89
CA GLU A 79 -26.10 7.71 -14.94
C GLU A 79 -24.85 7.92 -15.79
N SER A 80 -23.81 7.11 -15.57
CA SER A 80 -22.53 7.17 -16.28
C SER A 80 -22.66 6.88 -17.78
N LEU A 81 -23.59 6.00 -18.15
CA LEU A 81 -23.85 5.63 -19.55
C LEU A 81 -24.95 6.49 -20.21
N GLY A 82 -25.51 7.47 -19.49
CA GLY A 82 -26.58 8.33 -20.01
C GLY A 82 -27.90 7.58 -20.31
N ILE A 83 -28.16 6.46 -19.63
CA ILE A 83 -29.34 5.62 -19.86
C ILE A 83 -30.56 6.25 -19.15
N ALA A 84 -31.40 6.94 -19.93
CA ALA A 84 -32.69 7.42 -19.47
C ALA A 84 -33.70 6.26 -19.39
N CYS A 85 -34.07 5.86 -18.17
CA CYS A 85 -35.07 4.81 -17.94
C CYS A 85 -35.85 5.08 -16.64
N ASP A 86 -37.05 4.52 -16.55
CA ASP A 86 -37.93 4.67 -15.38
C ASP A 86 -37.20 4.36 -14.07
N GLU A 87 -37.65 4.97 -12.96
CA GLU A 87 -36.99 4.88 -11.66
C GLU A 87 -36.92 3.46 -11.07
N THR A 88 -37.66 2.48 -11.61
CA THR A 88 -37.65 1.12 -11.07
C THR A 88 -36.35 0.38 -11.40
N LEU A 89 -35.74 -0.24 -10.38
CA LEU A 89 -34.49 -0.99 -10.54
C LEU A 89 -34.57 -2.11 -11.60
N ARG A 90 -35.75 -2.70 -11.79
CA ARG A 90 -35.97 -3.74 -12.81
C ARG A 90 -35.81 -3.18 -14.23
N ASN A 91 -36.34 -1.99 -14.49
CA ASN A 91 -36.24 -1.36 -15.80
C ASN A 91 -34.79 -0.90 -16.06
N LYS A 92 -34.15 -0.29 -15.06
CA LYS A 92 -32.72 0.07 -15.12
C LYS A 92 -31.82 -1.12 -15.45
N ARG A 93 -32.02 -2.25 -14.75
CA ARG A 93 -31.25 -3.48 -15.02
C ARG A 93 -31.49 -4.02 -16.43
N SER A 94 -32.73 -4.00 -16.90
CA SER A 94 -33.08 -4.46 -18.24
C SER A 94 -32.45 -3.56 -19.32
N ALA A 95 -32.42 -2.25 -19.08
CA ALA A 95 -31.73 -1.30 -19.94
C ALA A 95 -30.21 -1.55 -19.98
N LEU A 96 -29.56 -1.78 -18.83
CA LEU A 96 -28.14 -2.13 -18.79
C LEU A 96 -27.82 -3.39 -19.61
N LYS A 97 -28.65 -4.44 -19.51
CA LYS A 97 -28.48 -5.65 -20.34
C LYS A 97 -28.54 -5.38 -21.84
N ALA A 98 -29.33 -4.39 -22.27
CA ALA A 98 -29.39 -3.98 -23.68
C ALA A 98 -28.12 -3.21 -24.13
N HIS A 99 -27.30 -2.73 -23.19
CA HIS A 99 -26.03 -2.02 -23.41
C HIS A 99 -24.80 -2.88 -23.09
N ASP A 100 -24.88 -4.22 -23.19
CA ASP A 100 -23.85 -5.17 -22.76
C ASP A 100 -22.43 -4.86 -23.29
N GLY A 101 -22.32 -4.42 -24.55
CA GLY A 101 -21.04 -4.05 -25.15
C GLY A 101 -20.28 -2.94 -24.40
N SER A 102 -20.99 -2.00 -23.78
CA SER A 102 -20.42 -0.86 -23.03
C SER A 102 -20.08 -1.20 -21.58
N LEU A 103 -20.42 -2.40 -21.10
CA LEU A 103 -20.25 -2.79 -19.70
C LEU A 103 -18.92 -3.50 -19.42
N ILE A 104 -18.21 -3.96 -20.45
CA ILE A 104 -16.94 -4.68 -20.33
C ILE A 104 -15.92 -3.90 -19.45
N PRO A 105 -15.69 -2.58 -19.66
CA PRO A 105 -14.74 -1.85 -18.83
C PRO A 105 -15.15 -1.78 -17.36
N TYR A 106 -16.44 -1.63 -17.07
CA TYR A 106 -16.95 -1.62 -15.70
C TYR A 106 -16.77 -2.98 -15.01
N ARG A 107 -16.82 -4.07 -15.76
CA ARG A 107 -16.46 -5.39 -15.21
C ARG A 107 -14.98 -5.46 -14.85
N LEU A 108 -14.08 -4.87 -15.66
CA LEU A 108 -12.67 -4.72 -15.28
C LEU A 108 -12.52 -3.86 -14.02
N VAL A 109 -13.27 -2.77 -13.89
CA VAL A 109 -13.27 -1.94 -12.67
C VAL A 109 -13.75 -2.72 -11.44
N GLU A 110 -14.75 -3.59 -11.57
CA GLU A 110 -15.15 -4.48 -10.47
C GLU A 110 -14.02 -5.45 -10.08
N HIS A 111 -13.34 -6.03 -11.06
CA HIS A 111 -12.18 -6.88 -10.81
C HIS A 111 -11.04 -6.10 -10.13
N PHE A 112 -10.79 -4.87 -10.55
CA PHE A 112 -9.85 -3.96 -9.91
C PHE A 112 -10.23 -3.74 -8.45
N ALA A 113 -11.51 -3.47 -8.16
CA ALA A 113 -12.05 -3.14 -6.83
C ALA A 113 -11.82 -4.21 -5.75
N LYS A 114 -11.84 -5.50 -6.12
CA LYS A 114 -11.76 -6.65 -5.18
C LYS A 114 -10.60 -6.60 -4.20
N PHE A 115 -9.49 -5.98 -4.60
CA PHE A 115 -8.25 -5.94 -3.82
C PHE A 115 -7.86 -4.54 -3.37
N LYS A 116 -8.72 -3.52 -3.54
CA LYS A 116 -8.39 -2.13 -3.21
C LYS A 116 -8.79 -1.77 -1.79
N SER A 117 -8.12 -0.73 -1.30
CA SER A 117 -8.37 -0.24 0.05
C SER A 117 -9.65 0.59 0.01
N LYS A 118 -10.63 0.19 0.83
CA LYS A 118 -11.88 0.95 0.96
C LYS A 118 -11.60 2.41 1.34
N THR A 119 -10.66 2.63 2.26
CA THR A 119 -10.28 3.95 2.73
C THR A 119 -9.71 4.81 1.60
N ALA A 120 -8.77 4.29 0.79
CA ALA A 120 -8.21 5.03 -0.35
C ALA A 120 -9.28 5.43 -1.37
N THR A 121 -10.19 4.49 -1.68
CA THR A 121 -11.28 4.75 -2.62
C THR A 121 -12.24 5.82 -2.10
N ILE A 122 -12.65 5.74 -0.83
CA ILE A 122 -13.59 6.72 -0.24
C ILE A 122 -12.95 8.11 -0.16
N GLU A 123 -11.70 8.19 0.30
CA GLU A 123 -10.97 9.46 0.41
C GLU A 123 -10.85 10.15 -0.94
N PHE A 124 -10.34 9.44 -1.95
CA PHE A 124 -10.21 9.97 -3.29
C PHE A 124 -11.57 10.38 -3.90
N ALA A 125 -12.57 9.50 -3.77
CA ALA A 125 -13.90 9.77 -4.28
C ALA A 125 -14.54 11.02 -3.66
N SER A 126 -14.29 11.28 -2.36
CA SER A 126 -14.85 12.44 -1.66
C SER A 126 -14.30 13.78 -2.16
N GLU A 127 -13.12 13.78 -2.78
CA GLU A 127 -12.47 14.98 -3.32
C GLU A 127 -12.84 15.23 -4.79
N VAL A 128 -13.04 14.16 -5.56
CA VAL A 128 -13.21 14.24 -7.02
C VAL A 128 -14.67 14.14 -7.46
N LEU A 129 -15.50 13.34 -6.78
CA LEU A 129 -16.89 13.17 -7.16
C LEU A 129 -17.75 14.34 -6.66
N SER A 130 -18.82 14.65 -7.41
CA SER A 130 -19.84 15.57 -6.93
C SER A 130 -20.49 15.02 -5.65
N ARG A 131 -20.90 15.91 -4.74
CA ARG A 131 -21.57 15.52 -3.50
C ARG A 131 -22.78 14.63 -3.76
N GLU A 132 -23.56 14.92 -4.80
CA GLU A 132 -24.72 14.11 -5.17
C GLU A 132 -24.33 12.66 -5.53
N LEU A 133 -23.32 12.49 -6.39
CA LEU A 133 -22.88 11.17 -6.85
C LEU A 133 -22.17 10.38 -5.75
N PHE A 134 -21.41 11.07 -4.90
CA PHE A 134 -20.79 10.49 -3.72
C PHE A 134 -21.83 9.95 -2.72
N GLU A 135 -22.88 10.73 -2.42
CA GLU A 135 -23.95 10.32 -1.52
C GLU A 135 -24.81 9.16 -2.08
N LYS A 136 -25.02 9.09 -3.40
CA LYS A 136 -25.70 7.94 -4.03
C LYS A 136 -24.99 6.61 -3.76
N CYS A 137 -23.67 6.64 -3.53
CA CYS A 137 -22.87 5.47 -3.21
C CYS A 137 -22.90 5.09 -1.71
N ARG A 138 -23.47 5.92 -0.82
CA ARG A 138 -23.49 5.68 0.63
C ARG A 138 -24.40 4.51 0.99
N ILE A 139 -23.88 3.55 1.75
CA ILE A 139 -24.63 2.42 2.31
C ILE A 139 -25.34 2.84 3.59
N LYS A 140 -24.55 3.28 4.59
CA LYS A 140 -25.00 3.76 5.90
C LYS A 140 -23.87 4.51 6.58
N ASP A 141 -24.15 5.62 7.27
CA ASP A 141 -23.14 6.40 8.00
C ASP A 141 -21.90 6.63 7.11
N GLU A 142 -20.69 6.28 7.56
CA GLU A 142 -19.43 6.41 6.80
C GLU A 142 -19.11 5.20 5.90
N GLU A 143 -20.06 4.28 5.70
CA GLU A 143 -19.89 3.11 4.84
C GLU A 143 -20.42 3.39 3.42
N PHE A 144 -19.60 3.08 2.41
CA PHE A 144 -19.90 3.30 0.99
C PHE A 144 -19.71 2.02 0.16
N ASP A 145 -20.47 1.90 -0.93
CA ASP A 145 -20.29 0.84 -1.94
C ASP A 145 -19.06 1.18 -2.79
N THR A 146 -17.92 0.57 -2.46
CA THR A 146 -16.63 0.85 -3.11
C THR A 146 -16.62 0.55 -4.60
N THR A 147 -17.38 -0.45 -5.04
CA THR A 147 -17.49 -0.76 -6.48
C THR A 147 -18.27 0.34 -7.19
N ALA A 148 -19.37 0.81 -6.61
CA ALA A 148 -20.12 1.94 -7.16
C ALA A 148 -19.27 3.22 -7.21
N LEU A 149 -18.48 3.52 -6.17
CA LEU A 149 -17.55 4.65 -6.18
C LEU A 149 -16.52 4.53 -7.31
N LEU A 150 -15.95 3.34 -7.52
CA LEU A 150 -14.98 3.13 -8.60
C LEU A 150 -15.60 3.20 -9.99
N PHE A 151 -16.87 2.80 -10.15
CA PHE A 151 -17.61 3.03 -11.41
C PHE A 151 -17.78 4.52 -11.69
N ALA A 152 -18.12 5.30 -10.67
CA ALA A 152 -18.27 6.75 -10.77
C ALA A 152 -16.93 7.46 -11.06
N ILE A 153 -15.84 7.01 -10.43
CA ILE A 153 -14.48 7.54 -10.71
C ILE A 153 -14.10 7.23 -12.16
N TYR A 154 -14.22 5.96 -12.57
CA TYR A 154 -13.90 5.55 -13.93
C TYR A 154 -14.70 6.29 -15.00
N SER A 155 -15.98 6.57 -14.74
CA SER A 155 -16.83 7.27 -15.71
C SER A 155 -16.53 8.75 -15.84
N LEU A 156 -15.93 9.36 -14.81
CA LEU A 156 -15.47 10.74 -14.86
C LEU A 156 -14.13 10.85 -15.58
N ASP A 157 -13.14 10.10 -15.11
CA ASP A 157 -11.80 10.01 -15.71
C ASP A 157 -11.20 8.63 -15.41
N PRO A 158 -10.95 7.77 -16.41
CA PRO A 158 -10.28 6.50 -16.19
C PRO A 158 -8.90 6.62 -15.53
N ASP A 159 -8.15 7.69 -15.80
CA ASP A 159 -6.79 7.86 -15.26
C ASP A 159 -6.78 8.00 -13.74
N ASP A 160 -7.88 8.45 -13.14
CA ASP A 160 -8.04 8.53 -11.68
C ASP A 160 -7.95 7.16 -10.99
N LEU A 161 -8.23 6.06 -11.70
CA LEU A 161 -8.01 4.72 -11.16
C LEU A 161 -6.53 4.47 -10.83
N ARG A 162 -5.59 5.10 -11.56
CA ARG A 162 -4.16 5.05 -11.24
C ARG A 162 -3.86 5.72 -9.91
N LEU A 163 -4.46 6.89 -9.67
CA LEU A 163 -4.29 7.62 -8.42
C LEU A 163 -4.87 6.83 -7.24
N VAL A 164 -6.06 6.23 -7.41
CA VAL A 164 -6.63 5.32 -6.40
C VAL A 164 -5.69 4.13 -6.14
N TYR A 165 -5.07 3.57 -7.19
CA TYR A 165 -4.13 2.48 -7.04
C TYR A 165 -2.86 2.89 -6.27
N MET A 166 -2.32 4.07 -6.55
CA MET A 166 -1.18 4.65 -5.84
C MET A 166 -1.48 4.92 -4.37
N LEU A 167 -2.64 5.52 -4.07
CA LEU A 167 -3.11 5.73 -2.70
C LEU A 167 -3.30 4.39 -1.97
N HIS A 168 -3.84 3.38 -2.65
CA HIS A 168 -3.93 2.02 -2.11
C HIS A 168 -2.55 1.46 -1.74
N LYS A 169 -1.53 1.66 -2.59
CA LYS A 169 -0.15 1.22 -2.28
C LYS A 169 0.37 1.92 -1.03
N ILE A 170 0.22 3.25 -0.91
CA ILE A 170 0.63 4.00 0.29
C ILE A 170 -0.05 3.43 1.54
N GLN A 171 -1.36 3.13 1.47
CA GLN A 171 -2.10 2.63 2.62
C GLN A 171 -1.70 1.20 3.05
N ARG A 172 -1.17 0.38 2.14
CA ARG A 172 -0.73 -1.00 2.43
C ARG A 172 0.75 -1.12 2.74
N SER A 173 1.54 -0.15 2.32
CA SER A 173 2.98 -0.08 2.55
C SER A 173 3.29 0.34 3.97
N GLY A 174 4.33 -0.23 4.58
CA GLY A 174 5.02 0.39 5.70
C GLY A 174 6.10 1.37 5.21
N PHE A 175 6.52 2.32 6.05
CA PHE A 175 7.52 3.34 5.66
C PHE A 175 8.68 3.47 6.63
N ALA A 176 9.91 3.34 6.12
CA ALA A 176 11.12 3.67 6.85
C ALA A 176 11.30 5.19 6.89
N ARG A 177 11.40 5.75 8.10
CA ARG A 177 11.55 7.21 8.31
C ARG A 177 13.02 7.60 8.28
N MET A 178 13.32 8.60 7.48
CA MET A 178 14.65 9.12 7.24
C MET A 178 14.70 10.63 7.47
N ALA A 179 15.82 11.09 7.99
CA ALA A 179 16.16 12.51 8.12
C ALA A 179 17.43 12.80 7.32
N MET A 180 17.52 14.01 6.78
CA MET A 180 18.74 14.48 6.14
C MET A 180 19.85 14.62 7.18
N LYS A 181 21.00 14.00 6.91
CA LYS A 181 22.14 13.95 7.83
C LYS A 181 22.73 15.33 8.15
N ASN A 182 22.83 16.17 7.12
CA ASN A 182 23.39 17.52 7.24
C ASN A 182 22.28 18.57 7.22
N SER A 183 22.45 19.65 7.98
CA SER A 183 21.57 20.82 7.88
C SER A 183 21.91 21.60 6.61
N ILE A 184 21.04 21.50 5.60
CA ILE A 184 21.21 22.17 4.31
C ILE A 184 20.15 23.29 4.16
N ARG A 185 20.55 24.40 3.55
CA ARG A 185 19.64 25.51 3.24
C ARG A 185 18.67 25.08 2.15
N VAL A 186 17.38 25.35 2.36
CA VAL A 186 16.35 25.05 1.36
C VAL A 186 16.52 26.00 0.16
N PRO A 187 16.56 25.48 -1.08
CA PRO A 187 16.54 26.30 -2.30
C PRO A 187 15.28 27.16 -2.38
N GLN A 188 15.27 28.16 -3.27
CA GLN A 188 14.03 28.88 -3.59
C GLN A 188 13.14 28.04 -4.51
N GLY A 189 11.83 28.04 -4.25
CA GLY A 189 10.84 27.30 -5.02
C GLY A 189 10.32 26.06 -4.28
N SER A 190 9.39 25.35 -4.92
CA SER A 190 8.80 24.14 -4.35
C SER A 190 9.59 22.90 -4.76
N PHE A 191 9.84 22.00 -3.80
CA PHE A 191 10.39 20.68 -4.12
C PHE A 191 9.46 19.87 -5.04
N HIS A 192 8.15 20.04 -4.90
CA HIS A 192 7.17 19.41 -5.79
C HIS A 192 7.36 19.88 -7.24
N GLU A 193 7.52 21.19 -7.44
CA GLU A 193 7.76 21.77 -8.77
C GLU A 193 9.10 21.29 -9.36
N PHE A 194 10.10 21.00 -8.53
CA PHE A 194 11.36 20.42 -8.99
C PHE A 194 11.19 19.01 -9.57
N LEU A 195 10.28 18.20 -9.00
CA LEU A 195 10.04 16.80 -9.35
C LEU A 195 9.25 16.61 -10.67
N GLN A 196 9.56 17.40 -11.70
CA GLN A 196 8.97 17.22 -13.03
C GLN A 196 9.37 15.88 -13.65
N PRO A 197 8.48 15.22 -14.43
CA PRO A 197 8.72 13.90 -15.00
C PRO A 197 10.07 13.77 -15.72
N ASP A 198 10.44 14.72 -16.57
CA ASP A 198 11.69 14.64 -17.35
C ASP A 198 12.94 14.71 -16.47
N ARG A 199 12.90 15.52 -15.40
CA ARG A 199 14.00 15.64 -14.44
C ARG A 199 14.15 14.36 -13.63
N VAL A 200 13.03 13.84 -13.11
CA VAL A 200 13.05 12.58 -12.34
C VAL A 200 13.54 11.43 -13.22
N LYS A 201 13.03 11.29 -14.45
CA LYS A 201 13.49 10.29 -15.42
C LYS A 201 14.99 10.40 -15.72
N ALA A 202 15.51 11.62 -15.89
CA ALA A 202 16.94 11.83 -16.11
C ALA A 202 17.80 11.38 -14.91
N ILE A 203 17.35 11.67 -13.68
CA ILE A 203 18.02 11.25 -12.44
C ILE A 203 17.99 9.72 -12.30
N LEU A 204 16.85 9.09 -12.56
CA LEU A 204 16.71 7.61 -12.54
C LEU A 204 17.62 6.95 -13.58
N LYS A 205 17.67 7.49 -14.79
CA LYS A 205 18.58 7.00 -15.84
C LYS A 205 20.05 7.09 -15.41
N GLY A 206 20.45 8.19 -14.77
CA GLY A 206 21.80 8.35 -14.22
C GLY A 206 22.10 7.36 -13.09
N PHE A 207 21.10 7.02 -12.27
CA PHE A 207 21.19 5.96 -11.27
C PHE A 207 21.39 4.58 -11.92
N ASP A 208 20.51 4.18 -12.85
CA ASP A 208 20.58 2.86 -13.50
C ASP A 208 21.93 2.65 -14.23
N GLN A 209 22.45 3.70 -14.89
CA GLN A 209 23.77 3.67 -15.54
C GLN A 209 24.93 3.42 -14.55
N SER A 210 24.80 3.89 -13.32
CA SER A 210 25.82 3.70 -12.28
C SER A 210 25.72 2.34 -11.58
N CYS A 211 24.52 1.78 -11.41
CA CYS A 211 24.32 0.46 -10.79
C CYS A 211 24.80 -0.69 -11.69
N ARG A 212 24.68 -0.54 -13.02
CA ARG A 212 25.12 -1.53 -14.03
C ARG A 212 24.55 -2.94 -13.84
N ASP A 213 23.36 -3.06 -13.24
CA ASP A 213 22.68 -4.34 -13.01
C ASP A 213 21.68 -4.71 -14.12
N GLN A 214 21.65 -3.92 -15.20
CA GLN A 214 20.75 -4.05 -16.37
C GLN A 214 19.26 -3.90 -16.04
N ARG A 215 18.91 -3.40 -14.85
CA ARG A 215 17.53 -3.14 -14.44
C ARG A 215 17.22 -1.67 -14.67
N ILE A 216 16.03 -1.41 -15.20
CA ILE A 216 15.58 -0.06 -15.54
C ILE A 216 14.53 0.38 -14.53
N SER A 217 14.75 1.55 -13.95
CA SER A 217 13.80 2.22 -13.07
C SER A 217 12.79 3.01 -13.90
N GLU A 218 11.51 2.70 -13.73
CA GLU A 218 10.40 3.34 -14.43
C GLU A 218 9.75 4.38 -13.52
N PHE A 219 9.82 5.65 -13.92
CA PHE A 219 9.04 6.72 -13.29
C PHE A 219 7.55 6.50 -13.58
N ARG A 220 6.72 6.45 -12.53
CA ARG A 220 5.27 6.28 -12.67
C ARG A 220 4.54 7.60 -12.45
N GLU A 221 4.73 8.25 -11.30
CA GLU A 221 4.04 9.50 -10.98
C GLU A 221 4.68 10.27 -9.82
N VAL A 222 4.35 11.56 -9.72
CA VAL A 222 4.50 12.35 -8.49
C VAL A 222 3.15 12.91 -8.06
N ILE A 223 2.71 12.60 -6.84
CA ILE A 223 1.49 13.16 -6.27
C ILE A 223 1.80 14.07 -5.09
N LEU A 224 0.92 15.04 -4.84
CA LEU A 224 0.97 15.92 -3.68
C LEU A 224 -0.15 15.54 -2.71
N VAL A 225 0.20 15.10 -1.50
CA VAL A 225 -0.77 14.71 -0.46
C VAL A 225 -0.42 15.46 0.83
N ASP A 226 -1.32 16.31 1.32
CA ASP A 226 -1.11 17.13 2.52
C ASP A 226 0.21 17.95 2.52
N GLY A 227 0.58 18.50 1.35
CA GLY A 227 1.84 19.24 1.18
C GLY A 227 3.10 18.37 1.10
N ARG A 228 2.96 17.05 1.00
CA ARG A 228 4.05 16.08 0.87
C ARG A 228 4.14 15.59 -0.57
N SER A 229 5.35 15.58 -1.13
CA SER A 229 5.58 15.09 -2.49
C SER A 229 5.92 13.61 -2.46
N ILE A 230 5.09 12.78 -3.09
CA ILE A 230 5.25 11.33 -3.10
C ILE A 230 5.61 10.88 -4.51
N VAL A 231 6.80 10.31 -4.66
CA VAL A 231 7.33 9.82 -5.94
C VAL A 231 7.13 8.31 -6.01
N PHE A 232 6.54 7.84 -7.11
CA PHE A 232 6.33 6.43 -7.41
C PHE A 232 7.26 5.96 -8.52
N ILE A 233 8.04 4.92 -8.21
CA ILE A 233 8.97 4.30 -9.14
C ILE A 233 8.71 2.80 -9.15
N ARG A 234 8.70 2.21 -10.34
CA ARG A 234 8.63 0.76 -10.52
C ARG A 234 9.98 0.26 -10.99
N ARG A 235 10.48 -0.83 -10.42
CA ARG A 235 11.80 -1.38 -10.80
C ARG A 235 11.79 -2.91 -10.73
N PRO A 236 12.54 -3.62 -11.59
CA PRO A 236 12.84 -5.02 -11.38
C PRO A 236 13.63 -5.25 -10.06
N GLU A 237 13.16 -6.13 -9.18
CA GLU A 237 13.77 -6.37 -7.86
C GLU A 237 14.70 -7.60 -7.86
N ARG A 238 14.17 -8.77 -8.19
CA ARG A 238 14.92 -10.03 -8.20
C ARG A 238 14.40 -10.97 -9.28
N PRO A 239 15.27 -11.84 -9.85
CA PRO A 239 14.82 -12.84 -10.79
C PRO A 239 13.74 -13.73 -10.17
N GLU A 240 12.68 -13.99 -10.92
CA GLU A 240 11.57 -14.85 -10.52
C GLU A 240 11.16 -15.77 -11.67
N LEU A 241 10.71 -16.98 -11.32
CA LEU A 241 10.15 -17.93 -12.25
C LEU A 241 8.65 -17.63 -12.40
N ILE A 242 8.27 -17.05 -13.53
CA ILE A 242 6.89 -16.74 -13.84
C ILE A 242 6.28 -17.97 -14.48
N ILE A 243 5.43 -18.67 -13.73
CA ILE A 243 4.66 -19.80 -14.23
C ILE A 243 3.55 -19.25 -15.12
N ARG A 244 3.66 -19.49 -16.43
CA ARG A 244 2.59 -19.25 -17.40
C ARG A 244 1.98 -20.59 -17.82
N THR A 245 0.78 -20.56 -18.38
CA THR A 245 0.10 -21.75 -18.92
C THR A 245 0.96 -22.51 -19.95
N GLU A 246 1.86 -21.80 -20.63
CA GLU A 246 2.74 -22.32 -21.68
C GLU A 246 4.10 -22.82 -21.17
N GLY A 247 4.41 -22.64 -19.89
CA GLY A 247 5.69 -23.02 -19.29
C GLY A 247 6.22 -21.99 -18.28
N VAL A 248 7.44 -22.23 -17.81
CA VAL A 248 8.12 -21.33 -16.86
C VAL A 248 8.96 -20.33 -17.64
N VAL A 249 8.68 -19.03 -17.44
CA VAL A 249 9.45 -17.93 -18.03
C VAL A 249 10.33 -17.32 -16.95
N HIS A 250 11.60 -17.08 -17.27
CA HIS A 250 12.49 -16.29 -16.41
C HIS A 250 12.13 -14.81 -16.56
N GLY A 251 11.70 -14.19 -15.47
CA GLY A 251 11.41 -12.77 -15.41
C GLY A 251 11.98 -12.13 -14.16
N TYR A 252 11.51 -10.94 -13.85
CA TYR A 252 11.80 -10.26 -12.59
C TYR A 252 10.49 -9.97 -11.87
N ARG A 253 10.51 -10.13 -10.54
CA ARG A 253 9.46 -9.56 -9.70
C ARG A 253 9.58 -8.03 -9.74
N PRO A 254 8.51 -7.29 -10.09
CA PRO A 254 8.54 -5.84 -9.96
C PRO A 254 8.43 -5.45 -8.48
N GLU A 255 9.24 -4.49 -8.04
CA GLU A 255 9.03 -3.75 -6.80
C GLU A 255 8.46 -2.36 -7.07
N TRP A 256 7.71 -1.87 -6.09
CA TRP A 256 7.31 -0.47 -6.01
C TRP A 256 8.19 0.24 -5.00
N ILE A 257 8.84 1.31 -5.46
CA ILE A 257 9.60 2.24 -4.63
C ILE A 257 8.75 3.49 -4.47
N ILE A 258 8.35 3.77 -3.23
CA ILE A 258 7.56 4.94 -2.84
C ILE A 258 8.43 5.83 -1.97
N LEU A 259 8.72 7.04 -2.46
CA LEU A 259 9.50 8.05 -1.74
C LEU A 259 8.58 9.21 -1.36
N ASP A 260 8.21 9.29 -0.08
CA ASP A 260 7.34 10.31 0.48
C ASP A 260 8.17 11.39 1.18
N PHE A 261 8.38 12.50 0.47
CA PHE A 261 9.18 13.63 0.93
C PHE A 261 8.34 14.64 1.71
N SER A 262 8.89 15.13 2.81
CA SER A 262 8.28 16.20 3.62
C SER A 262 9.34 17.20 4.10
N ALA A 263 8.87 18.35 4.60
CA ALA A 263 9.73 19.46 5.03
C ALA A 263 10.76 19.86 3.95
N ASP A 264 10.29 20.12 2.73
CA ASP A 264 11.10 20.52 1.57
C ASP A 264 12.28 19.56 1.29
N ALA A 265 11.97 18.26 1.28
CA ALA A 265 12.93 17.16 1.13
C ALA A 265 13.94 17.00 2.27
N LYS A 266 13.77 17.64 3.43
CA LYS A 266 14.64 17.36 4.61
C LYS A 266 14.29 16.07 5.33
N ARG A 267 13.06 15.58 5.14
CA ARG A 267 12.57 14.33 5.68
C ARG A 267 12.05 13.46 4.56
N LEU A 268 12.23 12.16 4.70
CA LEU A 268 11.87 11.19 3.69
C LEU A 268 11.31 9.94 4.37
N ASN A 269 10.19 9.46 3.87
CA ASN A 269 9.63 8.16 4.18
C ASN A 269 9.85 7.24 2.96
N ILE A 270 10.43 6.06 3.16
CA ILE A 270 10.72 5.10 2.09
C ILE A 270 9.89 3.84 2.27
N SER A 271 9.22 3.39 1.20
CA SER A 271 8.66 2.04 1.10
C SER A 271 9.20 1.34 -0.14
N SER A 272 9.82 0.17 0.03
CA SER A 272 10.40 -0.64 -1.04
C SER A 272 10.82 -2.00 -0.50
N ASP A 273 10.84 -3.01 -1.37
CA ASP A 273 11.36 -4.35 -1.04
C ASP A 273 12.91 -4.35 -0.99
N SER A 274 13.55 -3.52 -1.82
CA SER A 274 15.01 -3.35 -1.88
C SER A 274 15.61 -2.61 -0.68
N ALA A 275 16.73 -3.14 -0.18
CA ALA A 275 17.42 -2.58 0.99
C ALA A 275 18.22 -1.30 0.72
N SER A 276 18.80 -1.03 -0.44
CA SER A 276 19.67 0.16 -0.64
C SER A 276 19.26 1.06 -1.80
N VAL A 277 18.76 0.45 -2.88
CA VAL A 277 18.27 1.11 -4.10
C VAL A 277 17.40 2.34 -3.83
N PRO A 278 16.32 2.27 -3.02
CA PRO A 278 15.43 3.42 -2.85
C PRO A 278 16.11 4.60 -2.12
N LEU A 279 17.01 4.31 -1.17
CA LEU A 279 17.76 5.34 -0.44
C LEU A 279 18.76 6.05 -1.37
N GLU A 280 19.44 5.32 -2.25
CA GLU A 280 20.36 5.92 -3.21
C GLU A 280 19.63 6.80 -4.23
N ILE A 281 18.48 6.34 -4.75
CA ILE A 281 17.63 7.16 -5.62
C ILE A 281 17.20 8.44 -4.89
N ALA A 282 16.75 8.32 -3.64
CA ALA A 282 16.32 9.48 -2.87
C ALA A 282 17.46 10.48 -2.59
N ASN A 283 18.66 9.99 -2.26
CA ASN A 283 19.85 10.82 -2.10
C ASN A 283 20.17 11.59 -3.39
N ARG A 284 20.03 10.96 -4.57
CA ARG A 284 20.25 11.63 -5.86
C ARG A 284 19.20 12.68 -6.17
N LEU A 285 17.92 12.39 -5.92
CA LEU A 285 16.83 13.37 -6.06
C LEU A 285 17.07 14.59 -5.17
N ALA A 286 17.40 14.35 -3.90
CA ALA A 286 17.72 15.42 -2.95
C ALA A 286 18.98 16.19 -3.37
N SER A 287 20.04 15.50 -3.78
CA SER A 287 21.29 16.15 -4.19
C SER A 287 21.10 17.07 -5.39
N ALA A 288 20.29 16.62 -6.37
CA ALA A 288 19.94 17.42 -7.53
C ALA A 288 19.07 18.64 -7.17
N TRP A 289 18.18 18.52 -6.17
CA TRP A 289 17.38 19.65 -5.68
C TRP A 289 18.21 20.67 -4.91
N PHE A 290 19.01 20.22 -3.93
CA PHE A 290 19.80 21.10 -3.08
C PHE A 290 21.06 21.65 -3.78
N GLY A 291 21.47 21.05 -4.91
CA GLY A 291 22.68 21.44 -5.64
C GLY A 291 23.98 21.05 -4.94
N THR A 292 23.92 20.15 -3.96
CA THR A 292 25.06 19.62 -3.19
C THR A 292 24.79 18.16 -2.87
N GLU A 293 25.84 17.39 -2.57
CA GLU A 293 25.69 16.00 -2.14
C GLU A 293 24.89 15.92 -0.83
N CYS A 294 23.80 15.16 -0.87
CA CYS A 294 22.85 14.96 0.21
C CYS A 294 22.78 13.49 0.58
N GLU A 295 22.82 13.21 1.88
CA GLU A 295 22.58 11.87 2.43
C GLU A 295 21.44 11.89 3.44
N TYR A 296 20.53 10.93 3.31
CA TYR A 296 19.58 10.58 4.34
C TYR A 296 20.12 9.51 5.29
N GLU A 297 19.65 9.54 6.53
CA GLU A 297 19.88 8.49 7.54
C GLU A 297 18.61 8.17 8.30
N ASN A 298 18.57 7.00 8.95
CA ASN A 298 17.42 6.58 9.75
C ASN A 298 17.10 7.65 10.79
N GLU A 299 15.85 8.14 10.79
CA GLU A 299 15.40 9.03 11.86
C GLU A 299 15.48 8.26 13.19
N SER A 300 16.12 8.88 14.18
CA SER A 300 16.31 8.33 15.52
C SER A 300 15.83 9.37 16.51
N LEU A 301 14.69 9.10 17.15
CA LEU A 301 14.11 9.97 18.17
C LEU A 301 14.26 9.26 19.52
N THR A 302 15.12 9.80 20.37
CA THR A 302 15.41 9.24 21.69
C THR A 302 14.21 9.41 22.61
N THR A 303 13.84 8.31 23.27
CA THR A 303 12.93 8.25 24.41
C THR A 303 13.70 7.67 25.59
N PHE A 304 13.64 8.30 26.76
CA PHE A 304 14.38 7.83 27.93
C PHE A 304 13.59 6.76 28.71
N ALA A 305 14.28 5.86 29.40
CA ALA A 305 13.69 4.79 30.22
C ALA A 305 12.56 5.29 31.12
N ARG A 306 12.77 6.40 31.84
CA ARG A 306 11.75 7.00 32.74
C ARG A 306 10.45 7.41 32.04
N GLN A 307 10.49 7.73 30.74
CA GLN A 307 9.28 8.01 29.97
C GLN A 307 8.54 6.71 29.64
N LEU A 308 9.27 5.66 29.30
CA LEU A 308 8.73 4.33 29.05
C LEU A 308 8.16 3.70 30.31
N ASP A 309 8.85 3.81 31.46
CA ASP A 309 8.36 3.35 32.76
C ASP A 309 7.00 3.98 33.09
N ARG A 310 6.90 5.32 32.99
CA ARG A 310 5.64 6.05 33.22
C ARG A 310 4.53 5.60 32.27
N PHE A 311 4.87 5.33 31.01
CA PHE A 311 3.89 4.84 30.04
C PHE A 311 3.44 3.42 30.35
N LEU A 312 4.37 2.52 30.71
CA LEU A 312 4.06 1.16 31.14
C LEU A 312 3.18 1.16 32.39
N ASP A 313 3.44 2.04 33.36
CA ASP A 313 2.59 2.23 34.54
C ASP A 313 1.16 2.66 34.14
N LEU A 314 1.02 3.64 33.25
CA LEU A 314 -0.29 4.09 32.78
C LEU A 314 -1.08 2.98 32.05
N ILE A 315 -0.45 2.21 31.17
CA ILE A 315 -1.15 1.14 30.44
C ILE A 315 -1.44 -0.07 31.34
N LYS A 316 -0.60 -0.35 32.36
CA LYS A 316 -0.89 -1.37 33.38
C LYS A 316 -2.15 -1.01 34.15
N GLU A 317 -2.28 0.25 34.54
CA GLU A 317 -3.45 0.76 35.29
C GLU A 317 -4.69 1.02 34.44
N ASP A 318 -4.66 0.66 33.14
CA ASP A 318 -5.73 0.96 32.17
C ASP A 318 -6.08 2.47 32.14
N GLN A 319 -5.10 3.33 32.45
CA GLN A 319 -5.23 4.80 32.49
C GLN A 319 -4.69 5.49 31.23
N ALA A 320 -4.08 4.72 30.31
CA ALA A 320 -3.63 5.25 29.04
C ALA A 320 -4.84 5.45 28.09
N ASP A 321 -5.12 6.70 27.74
CA ASP A 321 -6.26 7.04 26.89
C ASP A 321 -6.20 6.28 25.55
N ARG A 322 -7.29 5.56 25.23
CA ARG A 322 -7.49 4.78 23.99
C ARG A 322 -6.49 3.64 23.75
N LEU A 323 -5.71 3.25 24.75
CA LEU A 323 -4.71 2.18 24.64
C LEU A 323 -4.94 1.12 25.73
N LEU A 324 -5.15 -0.13 25.33
CA LEU A 324 -5.21 -1.26 26.26
C LEU A 324 -3.95 -2.11 26.16
N PHE A 325 -3.35 -2.46 27.28
CA PHE A 325 -2.18 -3.32 27.30
C PHE A 325 -2.60 -4.78 27.05
N VAL A 326 -2.16 -5.41 25.96
CA VAL A 326 -2.65 -6.76 25.59
C VAL A 326 -1.55 -7.82 25.45
N GLU A 327 -0.29 -7.42 25.38
CA GLU A 327 0.83 -8.35 25.30
C GLU A 327 2.13 -7.71 25.79
N ILE A 328 2.96 -8.48 26.50
CA ILE A 328 4.36 -8.15 26.79
C ILE A 328 5.25 -9.34 26.49
N ILE A 329 6.39 -9.07 25.85
CA ILE A 329 7.41 -10.05 25.50
C ILE A 329 8.75 -9.62 26.10
N HIS A 330 9.37 -10.53 26.84
CA HIS A 330 10.71 -10.37 27.39
C HIS A 330 11.74 -11.20 26.63
N ASN A 331 12.95 -10.65 26.46
CA ASN A 331 14.10 -11.41 25.96
C ASN A 331 14.65 -12.33 27.06
N ASN A 332 14.80 -11.80 28.27
CA ASN A 332 15.28 -12.53 29.44
C ASN A 332 14.16 -12.58 30.48
N SER A 333 13.56 -13.75 30.67
CA SER A 333 12.58 -13.93 31.75
C SER A 333 13.24 -13.74 33.12
N PRO A 334 12.53 -13.15 34.11
CA PRO A 334 12.99 -13.12 35.50
C PRO A 334 13.02 -14.51 36.16
N LEU A 335 12.55 -15.57 35.48
CA LEU A 335 12.53 -16.94 35.99
C LEU A 335 13.90 -17.61 35.85
N GLN A 336 14.24 -18.45 36.84
CA GLN A 336 15.50 -19.19 36.87
C GLN A 336 15.65 -20.09 35.62
N GLY A 337 16.73 -19.90 34.84
CA GLY A 337 16.95 -20.57 33.55
C GLY A 337 16.62 -19.73 32.31
N GLY A 338 16.00 -18.56 32.49
CA GLY A 338 16.07 -17.38 31.62
C GLY A 338 15.80 -17.55 30.12
N GLY A 339 14.68 -18.17 29.74
CA GLY A 339 14.19 -18.17 28.36
C GLY A 339 13.32 -16.94 28.04
N LYS A 340 12.84 -16.86 26.79
CA LYS A 340 11.86 -15.86 26.36
C LYS A 340 10.53 -16.05 27.11
N MET A 341 9.97 -14.98 27.70
CA MET A 341 8.65 -14.99 28.34
C MET A 341 7.67 -14.12 27.56
N MET A 342 6.42 -14.57 27.46
CA MET A 342 5.33 -13.83 26.83
C MET A 342 4.06 -13.95 27.67
N LEU A 343 3.43 -12.81 27.95
CA LEU A 343 2.09 -12.73 28.52
C LEU A 343 1.19 -12.05 27.48
N SER A 344 0.05 -12.66 27.15
CA SER A 344 -0.88 -12.15 26.13
C SER A 344 -2.33 -12.51 26.47
N ASN A 345 -3.27 -11.63 26.13
CA ASN A 345 -4.70 -11.86 26.25
C ASN A 345 -5.47 -11.17 25.10
N GLU A 346 -6.75 -11.51 24.91
CA GLU A 346 -7.65 -10.77 24.03
C GLU A 346 -8.03 -9.40 24.58
N GLY A 347 -8.28 -9.32 25.89
CA GLY A 347 -8.50 -8.08 26.63
C GLY A 347 -7.23 -7.54 27.29
N SER A 348 -7.41 -6.62 28.24
CA SER A 348 -6.28 -6.06 28.99
C SER A 348 -5.54 -7.16 29.78
N ILE A 349 -4.21 -7.07 29.80
CA ILE A 349 -3.32 -7.86 30.67
C ILE A 349 -2.86 -7.07 31.89
N GLY A 350 -3.29 -5.81 32.06
CA GLY A 350 -2.81 -4.92 33.13
C GLY A 350 -2.94 -5.53 34.52
N GLU A 351 -4.10 -6.11 34.84
CA GLU A 351 -4.32 -6.81 36.12
C GLU A 351 -3.42 -8.03 36.29
N SER A 352 -3.28 -8.84 35.24
CA SER A 352 -2.40 -10.02 35.27
C SER A 352 -0.94 -9.64 35.48
N VAL A 353 -0.49 -8.54 34.86
CA VAL A 353 0.86 -7.99 35.05
C VAL A 353 1.04 -7.52 36.49
N ARG A 354 0.12 -6.72 37.04
CA ARG A 354 0.20 -6.28 38.45
C ARG A 354 0.26 -7.45 39.42
N HIS A 355 -0.59 -8.46 39.22
CA HIS A 355 -0.59 -9.65 40.07
C HIS A 355 0.72 -10.42 39.97
N PHE A 356 1.25 -10.58 38.75
CA PHE A 356 2.56 -11.21 38.55
C PHE A 356 3.67 -10.43 39.27
N GLU A 357 3.69 -9.10 39.15
CA GLU A 357 4.70 -8.25 39.78
C GLU A 357 4.66 -8.30 41.31
N GLN A 358 3.47 -8.46 41.90
CA GLN A 358 3.30 -8.66 43.34
C GLN A 358 3.90 -9.98 43.84
N VAL A 359 3.85 -11.04 43.03
CA VAL A 359 4.27 -12.39 43.45
C VAL A 359 5.73 -12.67 43.10
N PHE A 360 6.18 -12.25 41.92
CA PHE A 360 7.47 -12.66 41.34
C PHE A 360 8.45 -11.49 41.14
N GLY A 361 8.05 -10.25 41.42
CA GLY A 361 8.86 -9.05 41.21
C GLY A 361 8.58 -8.37 39.86
N SER A 362 9.10 -7.15 39.70
CA SER A 362 8.79 -6.28 38.57
C SER A 362 9.22 -6.86 37.22
N ILE A 363 8.32 -6.82 36.25
CA ILE A 363 8.57 -7.18 34.84
C ILE A 363 8.47 -5.96 33.93
N THR A 364 8.07 -4.81 34.44
CA THR A 364 7.97 -3.58 33.63
C THR A 364 9.03 -2.54 33.93
N SER A 365 9.78 -2.67 35.04
CA SER A 365 10.80 -1.68 35.43
C SER A 365 12.15 -1.84 34.70
N ALA A 366 12.43 -3.01 34.13
CA ALA A 366 13.67 -3.27 33.40
C ALA A 366 13.41 -3.17 31.88
N ILE A 367 13.28 -1.94 31.37
CA ILE A 367 12.93 -1.68 29.96
C ILE A 367 13.84 -2.42 28.98
N GLY A 368 15.14 -2.53 29.28
CA GLY A 368 16.10 -3.24 28.42
C GLY A 368 15.82 -4.74 28.25
N ASP A 369 15.10 -5.37 29.19
CA ASP A 369 14.72 -6.79 29.10
C ASP A 369 13.40 -6.99 28.33
N ILE A 370 12.63 -5.91 28.13
CA ILE A 370 11.38 -5.90 27.37
C ILE A 370 11.75 -5.83 25.89
N ARG A 371 11.45 -6.91 25.16
CA ARG A 371 11.61 -6.93 23.71
C ARG A 371 10.58 -6.06 23.01
N SER A 372 9.32 -6.23 23.40
CA SER A 372 8.20 -5.56 22.79
C SER A 372 6.95 -5.69 23.65
N ILE A 373 6.05 -4.73 23.50
CA ILE A 373 4.68 -4.82 23.99
C ILE A 373 3.70 -4.77 22.83
N LYS A 374 2.44 -5.10 23.07
CA LYS A 374 1.33 -4.75 22.18
C LYS A 374 0.27 -3.99 22.96
N VAL A 375 -0.26 -2.97 22.30
CA VAL A 375 -1.42 -2.21 22.75
C VAL A 375 -2.58 -2.39 21.78
N LEU A 376 -3.81 -2.39 22.28
CA LEU A 376 -5.00 -2.29 21.46
C LEU A 376 -5.31 -0.81 21.21
N TYR A 377 -5.30 -0.38 19.95
CA TYR A 377 -5.65 0.96 19.50
C TYR A 377 -6.71 0.85 18.40
N HIS A 378 -7.90 1.43 18.61
CA HIS A 378 -9.05 1.25 17.71
C HIS A 378 -9.29 -0.21 17.30
N GLU A 379 -9.34 -1.11 18.29
CA GLU A 379 -9.54 -2.57 18.10
C GLU A 379 -8.42 -3.29 17.32
N LYS A 380 -7.33 -2.59 17.01
CA LYS A 380 -6.17 -3.13 16.30
C LYS A 380 -5.01 -3.30 17.26
N ARG A 381 -4.38 -4.48 17.22
CA ARG A 381 -3.17 -4.75 18.00
C ARG A 381 -1.96 -4.11 17.32
N VAL A 382 -1.37 -3.11 17.98
CA VAL A 382 -0.17 -2.41 17.53
C VAL A 382 1.00 -2.85 18.41
N SER A 383 2.04 -3.42 17.81
CA SER A 383 3.25 -3.77 18.54
C SER A 383 4.13 -2.55 18.70
N LEU A 384 4.69 -2.35 19.89
CA LEU A 384 5.73 -1.39 20.20
C LEU A 384 7.02 -2.15 20.56
N ILE A 385 8.13 -1.79 19.93
CA ILE A 385 9.46 -2.39 20.11
C ILE A 385 10.37 -1.33 20.70
N PHE A 386 11.08 -1.67 21.77
CA PHE A 386 12.04 -0.78 22.42
C PHE A 386 13.44 -1.19 22.03
N GLU A 387 14.15 -0.32 21.32
CA GLU A 387 15.52 -0.58 20.86
C GLU A 387 16.48 0.33 21.62
N SER A 388 17.40 -0.24 22.39
CA SER A 388 18.44 0.54 23.07
C SER A 388 19.30 1.30 22.06
N MET A 389 19.66 2.54 22.40
CA MET A 389 20.52 3.37 21.56
C MET A 389 21.98 3.24 21.98
N ASP A 390 22.84 2.95 21.01
CA ASP A 390 24.28 2.95 21.22
C ASP A 390 24.77 4.35 21.64
N GLY A 391 25.54 4.42 22.73
CA GLY A 391 26.14 5.66 23.22
C GLY A 391 25.20 6.61 23.96
N VAL A 392 23.92 6.25 24.17
CA VAL A 392 22.98 7.03 24.97
C VAL A 392 22.49 6.20 26.15
N ALA A 393 22.99 6.51 27.35
CA ALA A 393 22.56 5.83 28.58
C ALA A 393 21.05 5.99 28.78
N ASP A 394 20.36 4.89 29.05
CA ASP A 394 18.90 4.81 29.21
C ASP A 394 18.09 5.38 28.03
N GLY A 395 18.70 5.49 26.85
CA GLY A 395 18.07 5.96 25.62
C GLY A 395 17.54 4.82 24.78
N PHE A 396 16.30 4.97 24.31
CA PHE A 396 15.61 4.01 23.46
C PHE A 396 15.02 4.67 22.23
N VAL A 397 15.01 3.97 21.11
CA VAL A 397 14.12 4.26 19.98
C VAL A 397 12.89 3.39 20.13
N VAL A 398 11.71 4.00 20.10
CA VAL A 398 10.44 3.28 20.15
C VAL A 398 9.91 3.10 18.74
N ARG A 399 9.69 1.85 18.35
CA ARG A 399 9.16 1.51 17.03
C ARG A 399 7.81 0.86 17.11
N TYR A 400 6.97 1.06 16.11
CA TYR A 400 5.66 0.43 16.03
C TYR A 400 5.41 -0.28 14.71
N SER A 401 4.69 -1.41 14.78
CA SER A 401 4.27 -2.14 13.58
C SER A 401 3.13 -1.40 12.89
N ASP A 402 3.39 -0.77 11.75
CA ASP A 402 2.44 0.10 11.06
C ASP A 402 1.49 -0.63 10.10
N SER A 403 1.77 -1.90 9.78
CA SER A 403 0.99 -2.72 8.82
C SER A 403 -0.48 -2.93 9.17
N ARG A 404 -0.87 -2.75 10.43
CA ARG A 404 -2.27 -2.87 10.89
C ARG A 404 -3.08 -1.59 10.74
N LEU A 405 -2.40 -0.44 10.70
CA LEU A 405 -3.00 0.87 10.69
C LEU A 405 -2.96 1.44 9.26
N ASN A 406 -4.03 2.11 8.83
CA ASN A 406 -4.00 2.93 7.62
C ASN A 406 -3.24 4.25 7.87
N VAL A 407 -2.98 5.04 6.83
CA VAL A 407 -2.17 6.29 6.93
C VAL A 407 -2.73 7.28 7.96
N ARG A 408 -4.05 7.48 8.01
CA ARG A 408 -4.68 8.42 8.96
C ARG A 408 -4.57 7.90 10.39
N GLU A 409 -4.82 6.61 10.59
CA GLU A 409 -4.68 5.95 11.89
C GLU A 409 -3.24 5.98 12.38
N ARG A 410 -2.25 5.76 11.50
CA ARG A 410 -0.81 5.87 11.82
C ARG A 410 -0.47 7.27 12.32
N ARG A 411 -0.88 8.31 11.59
CA ARG A 411 -0.64 9.70 12.01
C ARG A 411 -1.31 10.00 13.35
N SER A 412 -2.54 9.53 13.53
CA SER A 412 -3.31 9.74 14.77
C SER A 412 -2.69 8.99 15.96
N PHE A 413 -2.16 7.79 15.73
CA PHE A 413 -1.43 6.99 16.70
C PHE A 413 -0.08 7.64 17.09
N GLU A 414 0.72 8.04 16.10
CA GLU A 414 1.97 8.76 16.32
C GLU A 414 1.74 10.04 17.13
N GLU A 415 0.67 10.76 16.80
CA GLU A 415 0.30 11.99 17.50
C GLU A 415 -0.16 11.74 18.93
N LEU A 416 -0.96 10.70 19.16
CA LEU A 416 -1.39 10.26 20.49
C LEU A 416 -0.17 9.93 21.37
N MET A 417 0.73 9.07 20.87
CA MET A 417 1.94 8.67 21.59
C MET A 417 2.81 9.88 21.93
N ARG A 418 2.97 10.80 20.99
CA ARG A 418 3.77 12.01 21.17
C ARG A 418 3.15 13.00 22.15
N LYS A 419 1.87 13.35 21.98
CA LYS A 419 1.21 14.40 22.77
C LYS A 419 0.82 13.92 24.17
N ASN A 420 0.25 12.72 24.29
CA ASN A 420 -0.32 12.25 25.55
C ASN A 420 0.72 11.54 26.41
N HIS A 421 1.70 10.87 25.79
CA HIS A 421 2.69 10.07 26.50
C HIS A 421 4.12 10.62 26.38
N GLY A 422 4.36 11.62 25.53
CA GLY A 422 5.69 12.19 25.32
C GLY A 422 6.65 11.21 24.64
N ILE A 423 6.13 10.19 23.96
CA ILE A 423 6.91 9.12 23.32
C ILE A 423 6.83 9.30 21.80
N PRO A 424 7.89 9.79 21.14
CA PRO A 424 7.95 9.75 19.69
C PRO A 424 8.13 8.30 19.22
N VAL A 425 7.18 7.81 18.43
CA VAL A 425 7.23 6.46 17.83
C VAL A 425 7.55 6.53 16.33
N LEU A 426 8.33 5.55 15.85
CA LEU A 426 8.72 5.41 14.45
C LEU A 426 8.20 4.08 13.89
N SER A 427 7.93 3.98 12.59
CA SER A 427 7.58 2.67 12.02
C SER A 427 8.74 1.66 12.17
N THR A 428 8.41 0.37 12.29
CA THR A 428 9.36 -0.75 12.31
C THR A 428 10.06 -1.00 10.97
N GLU A 429 9.58 -0.40 9.87
CA GLU A 429 10.29 -0.49 8.60
C GLU A 429 11.67 0.18 8.74
N LYS A 430 12.72 -0.65 8.67
CA LYS A 430 14.13 -0.25 8.76
C LYS A 430 14.93 -1.17 7.86
N ARG A 431 15.48 -0.73 6.71
CA ARG A 431 16.49 -1.55 5.99
C ARG A 431 17.54 -0.82 5.18
N HIS A 432 17.72 0.50 5.31
CA HIS A 432 18.56 1.20 4.33
C HIS A 432 20.01 1.51 4.70
N LYS A 433 20.41 1.45 5.99
CA LYS A 433 21.82 1.65 6.40
C LYS A 433 22.46 0.50 7.20
N ASP A 434 21.70 -0.23 8.03
CA ASP A 434 22.28 -1.24 8.93
C ASP A 434 22.52 -2.62 8.28
N SER A 435 22.02 -2.83 7.06
CA SER A 435 22.11 -4.10 6.32
C SER A 435 23.54 -4.45 5.85
N ALA A 436 24.49 -3.51 5.93
CA ALA A 436 25.87 -3.72 5.51
C ALA A 436 26.79 -4.32 6.60
N ARG A 437 26.26 -4.61 7.80
CA ARG A 437 27.05 -5.14 8.94
C ARG A 437 26.77 -6.59 9.32
N VAL A 438 26.07 -7.35 8.48
CA VAL A 438 25.98 -8.80 8.65
C VAL A 438 26.55 -9.48 7.41
N HIS A 439 27.87 -9.66 7.44
CA HIS A 439 28.56 -10.65 6.63
C HIS A 439 28.80 -11.90 7.47
#